data_AF-A0A319D3H9-F1
#
_entry.id   AF-A0A319D3H9-F1
#
_cell.length_a   1.000
_cell.length_b   1.000
_cell.length_c   1.000
_cell.angle_alpha   90.00
_cell.angle_beta   90.00
_cell.angle_gamma   90.00
#
_symmetry.space_group_name_H-M   'P 1'
#
loop_
_entity.id
_entity.type
_entity.pdbx_description
1 polymer ?
#
loop_
_entity_poly.entity_id
_entity_poly.type
_entity_poly.pdbx_seq_one_letter_code
_entity_poly.pdbx_strand_id
1 'polypeptide(L)'
;MALPRPYMPLRRSLCQLSSRTCRTPRTISAPFRRYSTEQPPREPKPFTVWRPYLRLAIGVPFIGALIYSMMTEEVTELDSPSIVELDETLKKQETISESSPMRLRMEKLIKDHQQKIIEELGRIDGTQFRTDTWSRPNGGGGISCVLQDGNVFEKAGVNVSVVYGELPRPAIEKMRADHKSFVGADMDSLSFFAAGLSLVLHPHNPMAPTVHLNYRYFETSDPKDPINGDKNWWFGGGTDLTPTYLFPEDANHFHQTIKDACDRHDATYYPKFKAWCDKYFYIPHRRECRGVGGIFFDDLDASFLESSATSSQNPQETLFSFVSDGLASFLPSYVPIIERRKDMPFTPEQKEWQQLRRGRYVEFNLVYDRGTSFGLRTPNARIESILMSLPRTASWAYMDAVSGTRTEGHDGGDEELLGEGKEREKEIMDVLRHPRQWV
;
A
#
# COMPACT_ATOMS: atom_id res chain seq x y z
N MET A 1 -6.76 -39.57 -47.74
CA MET A 1 -8.23 -39.72 -47.61
C MET A 1 -8.65 -38.93 -46.39
N ALA A 2 -9.14 -37.70 -46.61
CA ALA A 2 -10.55 -37.32 -46.52
C ALA A 2 -11.07 -37.29 -45.07
N LEU A 3 -11.66 -36.24 -44.51
CA LEU A 3 -11.89 -34.81 -44.75
C LEU A 3 -12.52 -34.33 -43.41
N PRO A 4 -12.44 -33.04 -43.05
CA PRO A 4 -12.81 -32.50 -41.74
C PRO A 4 -14.31 -32.21 -41.65
N ARG A 5 -14.88 -32.28 -40.43
CA ARG A 5 -16.25 -31.82 -40.16
C ARG A 5 -16.29 -30.32 -39.85
N PRO A 6 -17.39 -29.62 -40.18
CA PRO A 6 -17.33 -28.25 -40.65
C PRO A 6 -17.88 -27.23 -39.65
N TYR A 7 -17.38 -26.01 -39.84
CA TYR A 7 -17.99 -24.74 -39.42
C TYR A 7 -19.48 -24.67 -39.81
N MET A 8 -20.31 -24.15 -38.89
CA MET A 8 -21.61 -23.56 -39.20
C MET A 8 -21.85 -22.30 -38.36
N PRO A 9 -22.67 -21.36 -38.83
CA PRO A 9 -22.44 -19.93 -38.65
C PRO A 9 -23.43 -19.26 -37.69
N LEU A 10 -23.02 -18.07 -37.24
CA LEU A 10 -23.84 -17.03 -36.63
C LEU A 10 -25.16 -16.83 -37.38
N ARG A 11 -26.29 -17.00 -36.68
CA ARG A 11 -27.61 -16.56 -37.13
C ARG A 11 -28.12 -15.48 -36.18
N ARG A 12 -28.08 -14.24 -36.66
CA ARG A 12 -28.82 -13.10 -36.11
C ARG A 12 -30.31 -13.38 -36.24
N SER A 13 -31.06 -13.38 -35.13
CA SER A 13 -32.53 -13.27 -35.16
C SER A 13 -32.92 -11.80 -35.01
N LEU A 14 -33.29 -11.21 -36.14
CA LEU A 14 -34.10 -10.00 -36.21
C LEU A 14 -35.55 -10.39 -35.90
N CYS A 15 -36.11 -9.92 -34.78
CA CYS A 15 -37.55 -9.79 -34.62
C CYS A 15 -37.95 -8.36 -34.97
N GLN A 16 -38.52 -8.19 -36.16
CA GLN A 16 -39.45 -7.11 -36.48
C GLN A 16 -40.87 -7.57 -36.19
N LEU A 17 -41.67 -6.67 -35.58
CA LEU A 17 -43.13 -6.47 -35.65
C LEU A 17 -43.45 -5.57 -34.43
N SER A 18 -44.22 -4.48 -34.48
CA SER A 18 -45.15 -3.99 -35.49
C SER A 18 -45.31 -2.48 -35.30
N SER A 19 -45.39 -1.80 -36.44
CA SER A 19 -45.90 -0.44 -36.63
C SER A 19 -47.20 -0.13 -35.87
N ARG A 20 -47.33 1.11 -35.38
CA ARG A 20 -48.52 1.94 -35.60
C ARG A 20 -48.30 3.42 -35.31
N THR A 21 -48.62 4.20 -36.35
CA THR A 21 -49.15 5.57 -36.37
C THR A 21 -48.23 6.74 -36.01
N CYS A 22 -47.67 7.29 -37.08
CA CYS A 22 -47.37 8.70 -37.30
C CYS A 22 -48.54 9.60 -36.87
N ARG A 23 -48.26 10.65 -36.08
CA ARG A 23 -49.12 11.84 -35.98
C ARG A 23 -48.23 13.08 -36.07
N THR A 24 -48.42 13.79 -37.18
CA THR A 24 -47.96 15.14 -37.50
C THR A 24 -48.45 16.17 -36.47
N PRO A 25 -47.76 17.31 -36.34
CA PRO A 25 -48.10 18.33 -35.36
C PRO A 25 -49.35 19.10 -35.82
N ARG A 26 -50.39 19.13 -34.98
CA ARG A 26 -51.53 20.03 -35.17
C ARG A 26 -51.16 21.41 -34.66
N THR A 27 -51.01 22.34 -35.60
CA THR A 27 -51.24 23.77 -35.41
C THR A 27 -52.66 23.99 -34.87
N ILE A 28 -52.76 24.64 -33.71
CA ILE A 28 -54.02 25.22 -33.22
C ILE A 28 -53.79 26.73 -33.12
N SER A 29 -54.29 27.42 -34.13
CA SER A 29 -54.65 28.83 -34.10
C SER A 29 -55.96 29.00 -33.32
N ALA A 30 -55.94 29.76 -32.23
CA ALA A 30 -57.13 30.31 -31.59
C ALA A 30 -56.75 31.61 -30.83
N PRO A 31 -57.70 32.54 -30.63
CA PRO A 31 -57.47 33.96 -30.86
C PRO A 31 -56.95 34.73 -29.63
N PHE A 32 -56.16 35.76 -29.92
CA PHE A 32 -55.80 36.82 -28.98
C PHE A 32 -57.07 37.49 -28.42
N ARG A 33 -57.40 37.23 -27.16
CA ARG A 33 -58.30 38.06 -26.36
C ARG A 33 -57.44 39.01 -25.52
N ARG A 34 -57.40 40.28 -25.92
CA ARG A 34 -56.85 41.37 -25.12
C ARG A 34 -57.73 41.54 -23.88
N TYR A 35 -57.18 41.25 -22.70
CA TYR A 35 -57.65 41.85 -21.46
C TYR A 35 -56.73 43.05 -21.17
N SER A 36 -57.29 44.24 -21.33
CA SER A 36 -56.69 45.49 -20.88
C SER A 36 -56.95 45.60 -19.37
N THR A 37 -55.91 45.43 -18.57
CA THR A 37 -55.89 45.93 -17.20
C THR A 37 -55.07 47.21 -17.22
N GLU A 38 -55.76 48.36 -17.27
CA GLU A 38 -55.14 49.65 -16.98
C GLU A 38 -54.62 49.61 -15.53
N GLN A 39 -53.31 49.57 -15.36
CA GLN A 39 -52.67 49.92 -14.10
C GLN A 39 -52.45 51.43 -14.08
N PRO A 40 -52.89 52.17 -13.05
CA PRO A 40 -52.56 53.59 -12.93
C PRO A 40 -51.04 53.75 -12.75
N PRO A 41 -50.46 54.87 -13.19
CA PRO A 41 -49.02 55.10 -13.07
C PRO A 41 -48.61 55.05 -11.60
N ARG A 42 -47.61 54.22 -11.29
CA ARG A 42 -46.96 54.22 -9.97
C ARG A 42 -46.27 55.55 -9.77
N GLU A 43 -46.73 56.33 -8.80
CA GLU A 43 -45.98 57.46 -8.27
C GLU A 43 -44.59 57.00 -7.78
N PRO A 44 -43.52 57.74 -8.09
CA PRO A 44 -42.20 57.41 -7.57
C PRO A 44 -42.19 57.62 -6.06
N LYS A 45 -42.17 56.51 -5.30
CA LYS A 45 -41.88 56.56 -3.87
C LYS A 45 -40.43 57.01 -3.70
N PRO A 46 -40.14 58.07 -2.91
CA PRO A 46 -38.77 58.42 -2.58
C PRO A 46 -38.12 57.23 -1.87
N PHE A 47 -36.94 56.82 -2.35
CA PHE A 47 -36.14 55.79 -1.73
C PHE A 47 -35.60 56.34 -0.40
N THR A 48 -36.35 56.16 0.69
CA THR A 48 -35.89 56.51 2.03
C THR A 48 -34.83 55.52 2.47
N VAL A 49 -33.57 55.94 2.38
CA VAL A 49 -32.42 55.21 2.91
C VAL A 49 -32.58 55.12 4.43
N TRP A 50 -32.98 53.95 4.91
CA TRP A 50 -33.05 53.70 6.34
C TRP A 50 -31.61 53.61 6.89
N ARG A 51 -31.21 54.62 7.68
CA ARG A 51 -29.93 54.73 8.40
C ARG A 51 -28.67 54.78 7.51
N PRO A 52 -28.41 55.92 6.83
CA PRO A 52 -27.18 56.11 6.03
C PRO A 52 -25.90 55.96 6.86
N TYR A 53 -25.96 56.31 8.15
CA TYR A 53 -24.84 56.18 9.09
C TYR A 53 -24.41 54.73 9.35
N LEU A 54 -25.31 53.74 9.19
CA LEU A 54 -24.97 52.33 9.44
C LEU A 54 -24.16 51.72 8.28
N ARG A 55 -24.40 52.16 7.04
CA ARG A 55 -23.58 51.76 5.88
C ARG A 55 -22.21 52.42 5.89
N LEU A 56 -22.12 53.67 6.36
CA LEU A 56 -20.83 54.32 6.63
C LEU A 56 -20.07 53.62 7.77
N ALA A 57 -20.75 53.24 8.86
CA ALA A 57 -20.12 52.57 10.00
C ALA A 57 -19.57 51.17 9.69
N ILE A 58 -20.12 50.45 8.70
CA ILE A 58 -19.64 49.12 8.27
C ILE A 58 -18.70 49.23 7.05
N GLY A 59 -18.97 50.14 6.11
CA GLY A 59 -18.19 50.30 4.90
C GLY A 59 -16.85 51.01 5.10
N VAL A 60 -16.78 52.01 5.99
CA VAL A 60 -15.55 52.75 6.28
C VAL A 60 -14.48 51.89 6.94
N PRO A 61 -14.76 51.02 7.95
CA PRO A 61 -13.72 50.15 8.48
C PRO A 61 -13.29 49.07 7.48
N PHE A 62 -14.17 48.60 6.59
CA PHE A 62 -13.81 47.60 5.57
C PHE A 62 -12.90 48.19 4.48
N ILE A 63 -13.22 49.39 4.01
CA ILE A 63 -12.39 50.13 3.04
C ILE A 63 -11.09 50.58 3.71
N GLY A 64 -11.13 51.00 4.98
CA GLY A 64 -9.96 51.35 5.77
C GLY A 64 -9.00 50.17 5.98
N ALA A 65 -9.53 48.97 6.26
CA ALA A 65 -8.74 47.75 6.38
C ALA A 65 -8.11 47.31 5.05
N LEU A 66 -8.84 47.47 3.93
CA LEU A 66 -8.33 47.15 2.60
C LEU A 66 -7.24 48.13 2.15
N ILE A 67 -7.42 49.44 2.40
CA ILE A 67 -6.40 50.46 2.12
C ILE A 67 -5.20 50.28 3.05
N TYR A 68 -5.40 49.96 4.32
CA TYR A 68 -4.32 49.65 5.26
C TYR A 68 -3.51 48.44 4.77
N SER A 69 -4.16 47.31 4.45
CA SER A 69 -3.49 46.11 3.90
C SER A 69 -2.77 46.37 2.57
N MET A 70 -3.34 47.22 1.70
CA MET A 70 -2.67 47.64 0.45
C MET A 70 -1.50 48.60 0.68
N MET A 71 -1.48 49.37 1.77
CA MET A 71 -0.43 50.33 2.09
C MET A 71 0.68 49.76 2.98
N THR A 72 0.41 48.70 3.74
CA THR A 72 1.40 48.09 4.64
C THR A 72 2.19 46.94 4.00
N GLU A 73 1.86 46.52 2.77
CA GLU A 73 2.35 45.24 2.18
C GLU A 73 2.16 44.02 3.10
N GLU A 74 1.44 44.15 4.22
CA GLU A 74 0.90 43.04 4.99
C GLU A 74 -0.31 42.53 4.24
N VAL A 75 -0.01 41.76 3.19
CA VAL A 75 -0.85 40.61 2.87
C VAL A 75 -0.84 39.80 4.15
N THR A 76 -1.95 39.79 4.88
CA THR A 76 -2.20 38.71 5.82
C THR A 76 -2.25 37.45 4.96
N GLU A 77 -1.09 36.82 4.78
CA GLU A 77 -0.97 35.45 4.34
C GLU A 77 -1.74 34.65 5.39
N LEU A 78 -3.03 34.42 5.12
CA LEU A 78 -3.77 33.39 5.81
C LEU A 78 -3.04 32.11 5.41
N ASP A 79 -2.20 31.59 6.32
CA ASP A 79 -1.50 30.34 6.11
C ASP A 79 -2.48 29.32 5.55
N SER A 80 -2.21 28.81 4.35
CA SER A 80 -3.01 27.75 3.74
C SER A 80 -3.10 26.60 4.75
N PRO A 81 -4.29 26.05 5.04
CA PRO A 81 -4.43 24.98 6.02
C PRO A 81 -3.52 23.82 5.63
N SER A 82 -2.80 23.28 6.61
CA SER A 82 -1.88 22.18 6.35
C SER A 82 -2.64 20.96 5.83
N ILE A 83 -1.95 20.10 5.07
CA ILE A 83 -2.53 18.85 4.54
C ILE A 83 -3.16 17.97 5.65
N VAL A 84 -2.60 18.03 6.86
CA VAL A 84 -3.09 17.33 8.06
C VAL A 84 -4.44 17.86 8.50
N GLU A 85 -4.57 19.19 8.62
CA GLU A 85 -5.79 19.84 9.06
C GLU A 85 -6.92 19.65 8.04
N LEU A 86 -6.59 19.68 6.75
CA LEU A 86 -7.52 19.37 5.66
C LEU A 86 -8.05 17.93 5.79
N ASP A 87 -7.15 16.96 5.91
CA ASP A 87 -7.55 15.55 6.00
C ASP A 87 -8.36 15.26 7.28
N GLU A 88 -7.99 15.86 8.43
CA GLU A 88 -8.75 15.74 9.68
C GLU A 88 -10.14 16.41 9.62
N THR A 89 -10.27 17.50 8.86
CA THR A 89 -11.55 18.16 8.64
C THR A 89 -12.45 17.31 7.74
N LEU A 90 -11.90 16.78 6.64
CA LEU A 90 -12.63 15.90 5.72
C LEU A 90 -13.13 14.64 6.42
N LYS A 91 -12.30 14.01 7.27
CA LYS A 91 -12.69 12.85 8.09
C LYS A 91 -13.87 13.11 9.03
N LYS A 92 -14.03 14.34 9.51
CA LYS A 92 -15.13 14.74 10.41
C LYS A 92 -16.41 15.08 9.67
N GLN A 93 -16.31 15.58 8.44
CA GLN A 93 -17.42 16.12 7.68
C GLN A 93 -18.08 15.07 6.78
N GLU A 94 -17.32 14.14 6.22
CA GLU A 94 -17.80 13.22 5.20
C GLU A 94 -17.38 11.77 5.45
N THR A 95 -18.19 10.83 4.94
CA THR A 95 -17.79 9.42 4.87
C THR A 95 -16.82 9.25 3.70
N ILE A 96 -15.69 8.58 3.95
CA ILE A 96 -14.68 8.30 2.92
C ILE A 96 -15.34 7.53 1.76
N SER A 97 -15.26 8.11 0.57
CA SER A 97 -15.86 7.59 -0.67
C SER A 97 -14.81 7.53 -1.79
N GLU A 98 -15.20 7.10 -2.99
CA GLU A 98 -14.30 7.05 -4.16
C GLU A 98 -13.79 8.43 -4.59
N SER A 99 -14.56 9.50 -4.33
CA SER A 99 -14.15 10.88 -4.62
C SER A 99 -13.28 11.51 -3.55
N SER A 100 -13.07 10.84 -2.41
CA SER A 100 -12.16 11.32 -1.38
C SER A 100 -10.70 11.26 -1.86
N PRO A 101 -9.81 12.13 -1.34
CA PRO A 101 -8.38 12.06 -1.65
C PRO A 101 -7.80 10.66 -1.44
N MET A 102 -6.86 10.27 -2.31
CA MET A 102 -6.23 8.94 -2.28
C MET A 102 -5.62 8.62 -0.90
N ARG A 103 -5.08 9.64 -0.21
CA ARG A 103 -4.57 9.54 1.17
C ARG A 103 -5.58 8.95 2.15
N LEU A 104 -6.82 9.47 2.15
CA LEU A 104 -7.89 9.01 3.03
C LEU A 104 -8.37 7.60 2.65
N ARG A 105 -8.46 7.33 1.34
CA ARG A 105 -8.87 6.01 0.82
C ARG A 105 -7.85 4.93 1.18
N MET A 106 -6.55 5.24 1.04
CA MET A 106 -5.48 4.35 1.46
C MET A 106 -5.46 4.14 2.98
N GLU A 107 -5.59 5.21 3.78
CA GLU A 107 -5.69 5.10 5.24
C GLU A 107 -6.83 4.18 5.67
N LYS A 108 -8.00 4.31 5.04
CA LYS A 108 -9.14 3.43 5.29
C LYS A 108 -8.83 1.98 4.90
N LEU A 109 -8.30 1.77 3.69
CA LEU A 109 -7.98 0.44 3.17
C LEU A 109 -7.05 -0.33 4.12
N ILE A 110 -5.97 0.29 4.57
CA ILE A 110 -4.99 -0.36 5.44
C ILE A 110 -5.53 -0.61 6.84
N LYS A 111 -6.31 0.30 7.42
CA LYS A 111 -6.92 0.09 8.75
C LYS A 111 -7.95 -1.04 8.73
N ASP A 112 -8.79 -1.09 7.70
CA ASP A 112 -9.78 -2.16 7.54
C ASP A 112 -9.09 -3.52 7.38
N HIS A 113 -8.00 -3.60 6.62
CA HIS A 113 -7.24 -4.84 6.45
C HIS A 113 -6.45 -5.23 7.71
N GLN A 114 -5.87 -4.27 8.45
CA GLN A 114 -5.25 -4.55 9.74
C GLN A 114 -6.25 -5.24 10.67
N GLN A 115 -7.46 -4.70 10.78
CA GLN A 115 -8.50 -5.28 11.63
C GLN A 115 -8.87 -6.71 11.20
N LYS A 116 -9.16 -6.93 9.91
CA LYS A 116 -9.46 -8.26 9.37
C LYS A 116 -8.33 -9.26 9.62
N ILE A 117 -7.08 -8.82 9.45
CA ILE A 117 -5.91 -9.67 9.63
C ILE A 117 -5.74 -10.04 11.11
N ILE A 118 -5.78 -9.09 12.03
CA ILE A 118 -5.59 -9.40 13.47
C ILE A 118 -6.74 -10.24 14.03
N GLU A 119 -7.97 -10.07 13.53
CA GLU A 119 -9.11 -10.90 13.90
C GLU A 119 -8.89 -12.36 13.46
N GLU A 120 -8.54 -12.58 12.19
CA GLU A 120 -8.35 -13.93 11.67
C GLU A 120 -7.11 -14.60 12.27
N LEU A 121 -6.00 -13.89 12.42
CA LEU A 121 -4.80 -14.42 13.06
C LEU A 121 -5.03 -14.69 14.56
N GLY A 122 -5.79 -13.83 15.24
CA GLY A 122 -6.18 -14.06 16.64
C GLY A 122 -7.10 -15.26 16.82
N ARG A 123 -8.00 -15.51 15.85
CA ARG A 123 -8.83 -16.72 15.80
C ARG A 123 -7.98 -17.98 15.65
N ILE A 124 -6.99 -17.96 14.74
CA ILE A 124 -6.09 -19.09 14.48
C ILE A 124 -5.21 -19.38 15.70
N ASP A 125 -4.67 -18.33 16.33
CA ASP A 125 -3.81 -18.47 17.51
C ASP A 125 -4.59 -18.85 18.78
N GLY A 126 -5.83 -18.37 18.91
CA GLY A 126 -6.59 -18.44 20.16
C GLY A 126 -6.22 -17.34 21.17
N THR A 127 -5.36 -16.39 20.79
CA THR A 127 -4.93 -15.25 21.61
C THR A 127 -5.18 -13.94 20.86
N GLN A 128 -5.56 -12.88 21.58
CA GLN A 128 -5.79 -11.56 20.98
C GLN A 128 -4.50 -10.75 20.87
N PHE A 129 -4.44 -9.90 19.83
CA PHE A 129 -3.36 -8.93 19.67
C PHE A 129 -3.46 -7.80 20.70
N ARG A 130 -2.33 -7.42 21.29
CA ARG A 130 -2.20 -6.16 22.02
C ARG A 130 -2.15 -5.02 21.01
N THR A 131 -3.02 -4.03 21.19
CA THR A 131 -3.10 -2.86 20.30
C THR A 131 -2.60 -1.61 21.01
N ASP A 132 -1.55 -0.99 20.45
CA ASP A 132 -0.97 0.26 20.92
C ASP A 132 -1.14 1.35 19.84
N THR A 133 -2.02 2.32 20.10
CA THR A 133 -2.19 3.52 19.26
C THR A 133 -1.23 4.61 19.72
N TRP A 134 -0.57 5.27 18.78
CA TRP A 134 0.41 6.32 19.05
C TRP A 134 0.31 7.45 18.04
N SER A 135 0.76 8.64 18.44
CA SER A 135 0.79 9.86 17.62
C SER A 135 2.20 10.41 17.51
N ARG A 136 2.44 11.29 16.53
CA ARG A 136 3.70 12.02 16.37
C ARG A 136 3.48 13.52 16.61
N PRO A 137 4.47 14.23 17.20
CA PRO A 137 4.40 15.68 17.33
C PRO A 137 4.22 16.41 16.00
N ASN A 138 4.85 15.91 14.93
CA ASN A 138 4.86 16.55 13.60
C ASN A 138 3.68 16.11 12.71
N GLY A 139 2.63 15.54 13.30
CA GLY A 139 1.43 15.07 12.58
C GLY A 139 1.45 13.57 12.27
N GLY A 140 0.25 12.99 12.31
CA GLY A 140 0.02 11.56 12.09
C GLY A 140 0.30 10.69 13.32
N GLY A 141 0.55 9.41 13.07
CA GLY A 141 0.66 8.38 14.09
C GLY A 141 0.57 6.98 13.51
N GLY A 142 0.13 6.03 14.32
CA GLY A 142 -0.05 4.66 13.90
C GLY A 142 -0.75 3.79 14.92
N ILE A 143 -1.05 2.56 14.51
CA ILE A 143 -1.63 1.51 15.33
C ILE A 143 -0.70 0.31 15.22
N SER A 144 -0.04 -0.05 16.32
CA SER A 144 0.80 -1.24 16.38
C SER A 144 0.01 -2.37 17.04
N CYS A 145 -0.27 -3.44 16.30
CA CYS A 145 -0.89 -4.64 16.87
C CYS A 145 0.17 -5.72 16.99
N VAL A 146 0.45 -6.19 18.21
CA VAL A 146 1.47 -7.21 18.48
C VAL A 146 0.86 -8.36 19.28
N LEU A 147 1.09 -9.58 18.82
CA LEU A 147 0.86 -10.82 19.55
C LEU A 147 2.23 -11.45 19.82
N GLN A 148 2.46 -11.85 21.06
CA GLN A 148 3.73 -12.41 21.48
C GLN A 148 3.49 -13.62 22.37
N ASP A 149 4.33 -14.64 22.21
CA ASP A 149 4.31 -15.86 23.01
C ASP A 149 2.92 -16.56 22.95
N GLY A 150 2.30 -16.55 21.76
CA GLY A 150 1.00 -17.19 21.48
C GLY A 150 1.12 -18.68 21.13
N ASN A 151 -0.02 -19.32 20.85
CA ASN A 151 -0.05 -20.78 20.64
C ASN A 151 0.47 -21.19 19.25
N VAL A 152 0.25 -20.36 18.24
CA VAL A 152 0.66 -20.59 16.85
C VAL A 152 1.78 -19.63 16.47
N PHE A 153 1.66 -18.35 16.85
CA PHE A 153 2.65 -17.32 16.57
C PHE A 153 3.50 -17.04 17.80
N GLU A 154 4.80 -17.29 17.68
CA GLU A 154 5.75 -16.92 18.73
C GLU A 154 5.88 -15.39 18.81
N LYS A 155 5.84 -14.72 17.66
CA LYS A 155 5.64 -13.27 17.56
C LYS A 155 5.00 -12.92 16.23
N ALA A 156 3.96 -12.10 16.29
CA ALA A 156 3.27 -11.57 15.15
C ALA A 156 3.07 -10.07 15.37
N GLY A 157 3.37 -9.26 14.37
CA GLY A 157 2.97 -7.87 14.40
C GLY A 157 2.37 -7.43 13.09
N VAL A 158 1.36 -6.57 13.22
CA VAL A 158 0.59 -5.99 12.11
C VAL A 158 0.46 -4.51 12.43
N ASN A 159 1.27 -3.68 11.77
CA ASN A 159 1.39 -2.26 12.07
C ASN A 159 0.82 -1.43 10.92
N VAL A 160 0.02 -0.43 11.28
CA VAL A 160 -0.40 0.65 10.40
C VAL A 160 0.30 1.92 10.84
N SER A 161 0.82 2.67 9.88
CA SER A 161 1.36 4.02 10.10
C SER A 161 0.76 4.98 9.10
N VAL A 162 0.41 6.18 9.56
CA VAL A 162 -0.09 7.29 8.76
C VAL A 162 0.69 8.52 9.21
N VAL A 163 1.65 8.94 8.41
CA VAL A 163 2.64 9.94 8.77
C VAL A 163 2.54 11.12 7.83
N TYR A 164 2.59 12.30 8.41
CA TYR A 164 2.71 13.56 7.70
C TYR A 164 4.03 14.23 8.10
N GLY A 165 4.49 15.15 7.27
CA GLY A 165 5.60 16.03 7.61
C GLY A 165 6.08 16.84 6.43
N GLU A 166 7.27 17.43 6.59
CA GLU A 166 7.94 18.20 5.56
C GLU A 166 9.28 17.56 5.20
N LEU A 167 9.56 17.51 3.91
CA LEU A 167 10.84 17.11 3.36
C LEU A 167 11.67 18.37 3.11
N PRO A 168 12.82 18.54 3.79
CA PRO A 168 13.74 19.62 3.47
C PRO A 168 14.46 19.34 2.16
N ARG A 169 14.97 20.39 1.50
CA ARG A 169 15.69 20.31 0.21
C ARG A 169 16.71 19.15 0.07
N PRO A 170 17.59 18.83 1.05
CA PRO A 170 18.50 17.69 0.91
C PRO A 170 17.79 16.33 0.82
N ALA A 171 16.62 16.18 1.48
CA ALA A 171 15.80 14.98 1.39
C ALA A 171 15.09 14.90 0.04
N ILE A 172 14.64 16.04 -0.49
CA ILE A 172 14.05 16.16 -1.83
C ILE A 172 15.05 15.73 -2.91
N GLU A 173 16.29 16.24 -2.84
CA GLU A 173 17.35 15.90 -3.79
C GLU A 173 17.70 14.41 -3.77
N LYS A 174 17.74 13.81 -2.57
CA LYS A 174 17.96 12.37 -2.43
C LYS A 174 16.78 11.57 -3.01
N MET A 175 15.55 11.96 -2.70
CA MET A 175 14.37 11.28 -3.23
C MET A 175 14.28 11.38 -4.75
N ARG A 176 14.70 12.50 -5.35
CA ARG A 176 14.81 12.62 -6.80
C ARG A 176 15.83 11.65 -7.41
N ALA A 177 16.94 11.38 -6.72
CA ALA A 177 17.92 10.41 -7.19
C ALA A 177 17.38 8.97 -7.16
N ASP A 178 16.57 8.67 -6.15
CA ASP A 178 16.00 7.34 -5.93
C ASP A 178 14.70 7.12 -6.74
N HIS A 179 13.93 8.17 -7.06
CA HIS A 179 12.61 8.13 -7.70
C HIS A 179 12.57 8.95 -9.01
N LYS A 180 12.48 8.26 -10.15
CA LYS A 180 12.69 8.83 -11.50
C LYS A 180 11.66 9.88 -11.94
N SER A 181 10.47 9.87 -11.36
CA SER A 181 9.32 10.71 -11.74
C SER A 181 9.18 11.97 -10.89
N PHE A 182 10.08 12.22 -9.94
CA PHE A 182 9.92 13.27 -8.95
C PHE A 182 10.07 14.69 -9.54
N VAL A 183 9.02 15.50 -9.43
CA VAL A 183 8.94 16.92 -9.82
C VAL A 183 9.04 17.83 -8.57
N GLY A 184 9.67 19.00 -8.69
CA GLY A 184 9.76 20.00 -7.59
C GLY A 184 11.17 20.38 -7.12
N ALA A 185 12.20 20.24 -7.98
CA ALA A 185 13.61 20.49 -7.62
C ALA A 185 13.94 21.95 -7.23
N ASP A 186 13.04 22.89 -7.54
CA ASP A 186 13.23 24.33 -7.27
C ASP A 186 12.55 24.80 -5.96
N MET A 187 11.98 23.87 -5.18
CA MET A 187 11.31 24.18 -3.91
C MET A 187 12.22 23.95 -2.70
N ASP A 188 12.09 24.82 -1.70
CA ASP A 188 12.88 24.73 -0.46
C ASP A 188 12.37 23.65 0.51
N SER A 189 11.07 23.35 0.46
CA SER A 189 10.43 22.27 1.20
C SER A 189 9.22 21.69 0.44
N LEU A 190 8.89 20.43 0.74
CA LEU A 190 7.68 19.76 0.25
C LEU A 190 6.94 19.13 1.42
N SER A 191 5.61 19.28 1.46
CA SER A 191 4.79 18.47 2.36
C SER A 191 4.75 17.04 1.84
N PHE A 192 4.79 16.07 2.75
CA PHE A 192 4.63 14.66 2.40
C PHE A 192 3.58 13.96 3.25
N PHE A 193 2.98 12.96 2.64
CA PHE A 193 2.13 11.97 3.27
C PHE A 193 2.69 10.57 3.00
N ALA A 194 2.74 9.74 4.03
CA ALA A 194 3.08 8.34 3.91
C ALA A 194 2.12 7.50 4.76
N ALA A 195 1.43 6.56 4.13
CA ALA A 195 0.60 5.60 4.84
C ALA A 195 0.90 4.18 4.39
N GLY A 196 0.91 3.23 5.33
CA GLY A 196 1.12 1.84 4.97
C GLY A 196 0.80 0.85 6.08
N LEU A 197 0.50 -0.38 5.64
CA LEU A 197 0.43 -1.56 6.48
C LEU A 197 1.71 -2.35 6.30
N SER A 198 2.33 -2.75 7.42
CA SER A 198 3.47 -3.65 7.43
C SER A 198 3.22 -4.75 8.46
N LEU A 199 3.46 -6.00 8.08
CA LEU A 199 3.36 -7.14 8.99
C LEU A 199 4.52 -8.09 8.83
N VAL A 200 4.87 -8.73 9.94
CA VAL A 200 5.77 -9.88 9.99
C VAL A 200 5.21 -10.87 10.99
N LEU A 201 5.09 -12.13 10.57
CA LEU A 201 4.55 -13.21 11.41
C LEU A 201 5.60 -14.31 11.52
N HIS A 202 5.97 -14.65 12.74
CA HIS A 202 6.90 -15.73 13.07
C HIS A 202 6.15 -16.85 13.81
N PRO A 203 5.73 -17.91 13.11
CA PRO A 203 5.14 -19.08 13.75
C PRO A 203 6.09 -19.76 14.73
N HIS A 204 5.54 -20.37 15.77
CA HIS A 204 6.29 -21.20 16.71
C HIS A 204 6.76 -22.51 16.06
N ASN A 205 5.93 -23.14 15.22
CA ASN A 205 6.22 -24.41 14.58
C ASN A 205 7.22 -24.24 13.40
N PRO A 206 8.35 -24.97 13.36
CA PRO A 206 9.29 -24.94 12.23
C PRO A 206 8.68 -25.32 10.87
N MET A 207 7.58 -26.07 10.86
CA MET A 207 6.90 -26.44 9.62
C MET A 207 6.05 -25.29 9.05
N ALA A 208 5.73 -24.29 9.87
CA ALA A 208 4.95 -23.13 9.48
C ALA A 208 5.89 -21.96 9.07
N PRO A 209 5.75 -21.41 7.85
CA PRO A 209 6.68 -20.40 7.34
C PRO A 209 6.50 -19.04 8.01
N THR A 210 7.60 -18.30 8.15
CA THR A 210 7.51 -16.85 8.40
C THR A 210 6.95 -16.16 7.16
N VAL A 211 6.17 -15.10 7.32
CA VAL A 211 5.68 -14.27 6.21
C VAL A 211 5.88 -12.79 6.50
N HIS A 212 6.13 -12.03 5.44
CA HIS A 212 6.18 -10.58 5.46
C HIS A 212 5.20 -10.02 4.42
N LEU A 213 4.61 -8.87 4.75
CA LEU A 213 3.84 -8.08 3.81
C LEU A 213 4.01 -6.60 4.11
N ASN A 214 4.10 -5.81 3.05
CA ASN A 214 4.05 -4.36 3.11
C ASN A 214 3.20 -3.82 1.97
N TYR A 215 2.27 -2.91 2.24
CA TYR A 215 1.61 -2.10 1.19
C TYR A 215 1.55 -0.66 1.68
N ARG A 216 2.04 0.27 0.87
CA ARG A 216 2.21 1.68 1.23
C ARG A 216 1.89 2.60 0.06
N TYR A 217 1.51 3.82 0.42
CA TYR A 217 1.31 4.95 -0.46
C TYR A 217 2.15 6.11 0.05
N PHE A 218 2.77 6.81 -0.88
CA PHE A 218 3.49 8.03 -0.62
C PHE A 218 2.99 9.12 -1.56
N GLU A 219 2.86 10.35 -1.06
CA GLU A 219 2.50 11.52 -1.84
C GLU A 219 3.28 12.74 -1.34
N THR A 220 3.76 13.58 -2.26
CA THR A 220 4.24 14.93 -1.97
C THR A 220 3.32 15.97 -2.56
N SER A 221 3.27 17.14 -1.94
CA SER A 221 2.55 18.32 -2.42
C SER A 221 3.31 19.60 -2.08
N ASP A 222 3.07 20.66 -2.85
CA ASP A 222 3.50 22.01 -2.49
C ASP A 222 2.83 22.43 -1.17
N PRO A 223 3.58 22.88 -0.15
CA PRO A 223 3.01 23.43 1.08
C PRO A 223 2.07 24.63 0.85
N LYS A 224 2.28 25.41 -0.20
CA LYS A 224 1.49 26.62 -0.52
C LYS A 224 0.15 26.30 -1.16
N ASP A 225 0.10 25.21 -1.93
CA ASP A 225 -1.12 24.72 -2.58
C ASP A 225 -1.24 23.18 -2.45
N PRO A 226 -1.52 22.66 -1.24
CA PRO A 226 -1.58 21.22 -0.99
C PRO A 226 -2.75 20.53 -1.72
N ILE A 227 -3.71 21.30 -2.24
CA ILE A 227 -4.91 20.78 -2.90
C ILE A 227 -4.72 20.72 -4.42
N ASN A 228 -4.29 21.82 -5.06
CA ASN A 228 -4.22 21.94 -6.52
C ASN A 228 -2.81 22.04 -7.09
N GLY A 229 -1.79 22.13 -6.23
CA GLY A 229 -0.39 22.15 -6.64
C GLY A 229 0.07 20.82 -7.23
N ASP A 230 1.26 20.83 -7.83
CA ASP A 230 1.89 19.64 -8.39
C ASP A 230 2.10 18.58 -7.30
N LYS A 231 1.73 17.33 -7.61
CA LYS A 231 1.85 16.19 -6.70
C LYS A 231 2.67 15.09 -7.34
N ASN A 232 3.58 14.53 -6.56
CA ASN A 232 4.19 13.24 -6.89
C ASN A 232 3.59 12.19 -5.97
N TRP A 233 3.35 11.00 -6.50
CA TRP A 233 2.84 9.90 -5.72
C TRP A 233 3.32 8.58 -6.28
N TRP A 234 3.42 7.59 -5.41
CA TRP A 234 3.66 6.22 -5.82
C TRP A 234 3.14 5.24 -4.78
N PHE A 235 2.85 4.04 -5.25
CA PHE A 235 2.63 2.89 -4.41
C PHE A 235 3.90 2.06 -4.30
N GLY A 236 4.04 1.38 -3.17
CA GLY A 236 5.06 0.37 -2.98
C GLY A 236 4.52 -0.76 -2.12
N GLY A 237 5.14 -1.93 -2.22
CA GLY A 237 4.68 -3.05 -1.43
C GLY A 237 5.12 -4.41 -1.94
N GLY A 238 4.43 -5.42 -1.45
CA GLY A 238 4.72 -6.80 -1.72
C GLY A 238 4.39 -7.71 -0.55
N THR A 239 4.52 -9.01 -0.80
CA THR A 239 4.44 -10.04 0.22
C THR A 239 5.36 -11.18 -0.17
N ASP A 240 6.03 -11.77 0.82
CA ASP A 240 7.00 -12.82 0.60
C ASP A 240 6.98 -13.85 1.73
N LEU A 241 7.31 -15.10 1.36
CA LEU A 241 7.25 -16.26 2.24
C LEU A 241 8.65 -16.77 2.57
N THR A 242 8.91 -16.98 3.86
CA THR A 242 10.19 -17.44 4.40
C THR A 242 10.02 -18.76 5.17
N PRO A 243 9.94 -19.91 4.46
CA PRO A 243 9.87 -21.22 5.09
C PRO A 243 11.20 -21.63 5.74
N THR A 244 11.11 -22.36 6.86
CA THR A 244 12.26 -23.07 7.45
C THR A 244 12.50 -24.41 6.75
N TYR A 245 11.43 -25.11 6.38
CA TYR A 245 11.45 -26.32 5.58
C TYR A 245 10.61 -26.15 4.33
N LEU A 246 11.07 -26.68 3.20
CA LEU A 246 10.33 -26.59 1.96
C LEU A 246 9.11 -27.52 1.96
N PHE A 247 8.00 -26.97 1.52
CA PHE A 247 6.78 -27.69 1.11
C PHE A 247 6.37 -27.10 -0.25
N PRO A 248 6.65 -27.79 -1.38
CA PRO A 248 6.38 -27.25 -2.71
C PRO A 248 4.92 -26.81 -2.90
N GLU A 249 3.98 -27.53 -2.31
CA GLU A 249 2.55 -27.20 -2.35
C GLU A 249 2.20 -25.89 -1.64
N ASP A 250 2.95 -25.49 -0.61
CA ASP A 250 2.74 -24.22 0.08
C ASP A 250 3.29 -23.06 -0.73
N ALA A 251 4.48 -23.24 -1.33
CA ALA A 251 5.07 -22.26 -2.22
C ALA A 251 4.19 -22.04 -3.46
N ASN A 252 3.70 -23.12 -4.08
CA ASN A 252 2.78 -23.03 -5.22
C ASN A 252 1.47 -22.34 -4.83
N HIS A 253 0.86 -22.70 -3.69
CA HIS A 253 -0.38 -22.07 -3.20
C HIS A 253 -0.20 -20.56 -2.98
N PHE A 254 0.89 -20.17 -2.29
CA PHE A 254 1.20 -18.79 -2.00
C PHE A 254 1.39 -17.98 -3.28
N HIS A 255 2.24 -18.46 -4.19
CA HIS A 255 2.55 -17.78 -5.44
C HIS A 255 1.37 -17.77 -6.42
N GLN A 256 0.58 -18.84 -6.51
CA GLN A 256 -0.62 -18.88 -7.37
C GLN A 256 -1.64 -17.85 -6.92
N THR A 257 -1.91 -17.76 -5.61
CA THR A 257 -2.90 -16.82 -5.08
C THR A 257 -2.52 -15.37 -5.38
N ILE A 258 -1.23 -15.05 -5.28
CA ILE A 258 -0.70 -13.72 -5.60
C ILE A 258 -0.72 -13.46 -7.11
N LYS A 259 -0.35 -14.47 -7.91
CA LYS A 259 -0.40 -14.38 -9.38
C LYS A 259 -1.82 -14.12 -9.86
N ASP A 260 -2.81 -14.81 -9.31
CA ASP A 260 -4.23 -14.59 -9.63
C ASP A 260 -4.67 -13.17 -9.29
N ALA A 261 -4.10 -12.56 -8.24
CA ALA A 261 -4.33 -11.15 -7.94
C ALA A 261 -3.67 -10.23 -8.97
N CYS A 262 -2.40 -10.45 -9.32
CA CYS A 262 -1.70 -9.70 -10.35
C CYS A 262 -2.40 -9.79 -11.73
N ASP A 263 -2.79 -10.99 -12.15
CA ASP A 263 -3.36 -11.28 -13.46
C ASP A 263 -4.71 -10.60 -13.71
N ARG A 264 -5.45 -10.22 -12.64
CA ARG A 264 -6.67 -9.41 -12.76
C ARG A 264 -6.40 -7.99 -13.24
N HIS A 265 -5.18 -7.49 -13.08
CA HIS A 265 -4.78 -6.15 -13.50
C HIS A 265 -3.93 -6.19 -14.76
N ASP A 266 -2.87 -7.00 -14.76
CA ASP A 266 -1.98 -7.16 -15.90
C ASP A 266 -1.14 -8.44 -15.72
N ALA A 267 -1.16 -9.32 -16.73
CA ALA A 267 -0.44 -10.60 -16.70
C ALA A 267 1.10 -10.45 -16.60
N THR A 268 1.64 -9.26 -16.86
CA THR A 268 3.07 -8.98 -16.74
C THR A 268 3.50 -8.61 -15.31
N TYR A 269 2.56 -8.31 -14.41
CA TYR A 269 2.87 -7.86 -13.05
C TYR A 269 3.56 -8.95 -12.23
N TYR A 270 2.97 -10.14 -12.15
CA TYR A 270 3.55 -11.24 -11.37
C TYR A 270 4.99 -11.57 -11.79
N PRO A 271 5.32 -11.87 -13.07
CA PRO A 271 6.69 -12.21 -13.43
C PRO A 271 7.69 -11.07 -13.15
N LYS A 272 7.28 -9.80 -13.34
CA LYS A 272 8.11 -8.63 -13.03
C LYS A 272 8.37 -8.49 -11.53
N PHE A 273 7.32 -8.53 -10.73
CA PHE A 273 7.40 -8.31 -9.29
C PHE A 273 7.98 -9.51 -8.53
N LYS A 274 7.79 -10.73 -9.04
CA LYS A 274 8.46 -11.93 -8.51
C LYS A 274 9.96 -11.86 -8.73
N ALA A 275 10.40 -11.55 -9.95
CA ALA A 275 11.83 -11.37 -10.24
C ALA A 275 12.45 -10.23 -9.42
N TRP A 276 11.69 -9.18 -9.12
CA TRP A 276 12.14 -8.12 -8.22
C TRP A 276 12.22 -8.60 -6.77
N CYS A 277 11.25 -9.37 -6.29
CA CYS A 277 11.24 -9.98 -4.96
C CYS A 277 12.48 -10.83 -4.71
N ASP A 278 12.82 -11.72 -5.66
CA ASP A 278 14.01 -12.58 -5.57
C ASP A 278 15.30 -11.78 -5.43
N LYS A 279 15.40 -10.65 -6.14
CA LYS A 279 16.56 -9.73 -6.08
C LYS A 279 16.59 -8.91 -4.80
N TYR A 280 15.44 -8.41 -4.35
CA TYR A 280 15.36 -7.53 -3.19
C TYR A 280 15.69 -8.27 -1.89
N PHE A 281 15.13 -9.48 -1.71
CA PHE A 281 15.34 -10.29 -0.52
C PHE A 281 16.53 -11.23 -0.62
N TYR A 282 17.56 -10.83 -1.36
CA TYR A 282 18.83 -11.55 -1.44
C TYR A 282 19.78 -11.11 -0.32
N ILE A 283 20.58 -12.03 0.21
CA ILE A 283 21.58 -11.79 1.25
C ILE A 283 22.97 -11.95 0.61
N PRO A 284 23.57 -10.87 0.06
CA PRO A 284 24.82 -10.94 -0.70
C PRO A 284 25.96 -11.68 0.01
N HIS A 285 26.15 -11.44 1.30
CA HIS A 285 27.24 -12.05 2.07
C HIS A 285 27.02 -13.54 2.37
N ARG A 286 25.79 -14.07 2.18
CA ARG A 286 25.45 -15.50 2.31
C ARG A 286 25.25 -16.20 0.97
N ARG A 287 25.08 -15.43 -0.10
CA ARG A 287 24.73 -15.90 -1.45
C ARG A 287 23.44 -16.73 -1.48
N GLU A 288 22.42 -16.28 -0.74
CA GLU A 288 21.11 -16.93 -0.65
C GLU A 288 20.00 -15.88 -0.56
N CYS A 289 18.80 -16.24 -1.01
CA CYS A 289 17.58 -15.50 -0.72
C CYS A 289 17.12 -15.76 0.72
N ARG A 290 16.40 -14.78 1.30
CA ARG A 290 15.82 -14.88 2.63
C ARG A 290 14.80 -16.02 2.72
N GLY A 291 13.99 -16.17 1.68
CA GLY A 291 12.88 -17.12 1.56
C GLY A 291 12.61 -17.52 0.11
N VAL A 292 11.42 -18.08 -0.14
CA VAL A 292 10.98 -18.55 -1.48
C VAL A 292 10.34 -17.44 -2.33
N GLY A 293 10.48 -16.20 -1.89
CA GLY A 293 10.00 -15.01 -2.59
C GLY A 293 8.49 -14.81 -2.48
N GLY A 294 7.95 -14.13 -3.47
CA GLY A 294 6.57 -13.68 -3.56
C GLY A 294 6.52 -12.56 -4.59
N ILE A 295 5.97 -11.40 -4.24
CA ILE A 295 6.08 -10.19 -5.08
C ILE A 295 6.69 -9.04 -4.29
N PHE A 296 7.46 -8.20 -4.99
CA PHE A 296 7.97 -6.94 -4.48
C PHE A 296 7.86 -5.88 -5.56
N PHE A 297 7.45 -4.68 -5.17
CA PHE A 297 7.37 -3.54 -6.05
C PHE A 297 7.57 -2.24 -5.28
N ASP A 298 8.10 -1.25 -5.98
CA ASP A 298 8.32 0.10 -5.51
C ASP A 298 8.11 1.04 -6.70
N ASP A 299 7.90 2.32 -6.43
CA ASP A 299 7.76 3.35 -7.47
C ASP A 299 6.65 3.05 -8.50
N LEU A 300 5.52 2.51 -8.03
CA LEU A 300 4.34 2.32 -8.87
C LEU A 300 3.59 3.64 -8.98
N ASP A 301 3.92 4.39 -10.03
CA ASP A 301 3.35 5.69 -10.38
C ASP A 301 2.77 5.68 -11.81
N ALA A 302 2.40 6.86 -12.32
CA ALA A 302 1.89 6.98 -13.69
C ALA A 302 2.87 6.46 -14.76
N SER A 303 4.17 6.68 -14.59
CA SER A 303 5.20 6.25 -15.56
C SER A 303 5.33 4.72 -15.64
N PHE A 304 5.05 4.03 -14.53
CA PHE A 304 5.02 2.57 -14.53
C PHE A 304 3.97 2.04 -15.52
N LEU A 305 2.78 2.66 -15.59
CA LEU A 305 1.72 2.26 -16.53
C LEU A 305 2.01 2.65 -17.98
N GLU A 306 2.73 3.75 -18.22
CA GLU A 306 3.22 4.07 -19.57
C GLU A 306 4.18 3.01 -20.11
N SER A 307 4.96 2.39 -19.21
CA SER A 307 5.87 1.29 -19.53
C SER A 307 5.21 -0.09 -19.56
N SER A 308 3.97 -0.22 -19.08
CA SER A 308 3.21 -1.47 -19.09
C SER A 308 2.26 -1.52 -20.30
N ALA A 309 1.73 -2.71 -20.61
CA ALA A 309 0.79 -2.87 -21.72
C ALA A 309 -0.57 -2.17 -21.47
N THR A 310 -0.77 -1.62 -20.27
CA THR A 310 -2.05 -1.10 -19.78
C THR A 310 -2.01 0.43 -19.68
N SER A 311 -2.31 1.12 -20.79
CA SER A 311 -2.53 2.57 -20.76
C SER A 311 -3.83 2.88 -20.01
N SER A 312 -3.74 3.57 -18.88
CA SER A 312 -4.91 4.00 -18.09
C SER A 312 -5.14 5.50 -18.19
N GLN A 313 -6.41 5.92 -18.31
CA GLN A 313 -6.82 7.32 -18.21
C GLN A 313 -6.70 7.88 -16.77
N ASN A 314 -6.68 6.99 -15.78
CA ASN A 314 -6.45 7.35 -14.39
C ASN A 314 -5.47 6.36 -13.74
N PRO A 315 -4.15 6.60 -13.87
CA PRO A 315 -3.13 5.70 -13.35
C PRO A 315 -3.22 5.44 -11.85
N GLN A 316 -3.58 6.46 -11.08
CA GLN A 316 -3.66 6.37 -9.62
C GLN A 316 -4.74 5.40 -9.18
N GLU A 317 -5.92 5.44 -9.82
CA GLU A 317 -7.00 4.49 -9.54
C GLU A 317 -6.67 3.06 -9.97
N THR A 318 -6.05 2.90 -11.14
CA THR A 318 -5.64 1.58 -11.62
C THR A 318 -4.66 0.91 -10.67
N LEU A 319 -3.66 1.66 -10.17
CA LEU A 319 -2.67 1.14 -9.23
C LEU A 319 -3.23 0.96 -7.82
N PHE A 320 -4.13 1.85 -7.38
CA PHE A 320 -4.84 1.67 -6.11
C PHE A 320 -5.68 0.40 -6.11
N SER A 321 -6.38 0.09 -7.20
CA SER A 321 -7.13 -1.15 -7.36
C SER A 321 -6.21 -2.37 -7.27
N PHE A 322 -5.04 -2.34 -7.92
CA PHE A 322 -4.04 -3.40 -7.79
C PHE A 322 -3.53 -3.57 -6.35
N VAL A 323 -3.23 -2.47 -5.67
CA VAL A 323 -2.79 -2.49 -4.26
C VAL A 323 -3.86 -3.05 -3.33
N SER A 324 -5.13 -2.68 -3.55
CA SER A 324 -6.26 -3.21 -2.80
C SER A 324 -6.40 -4.72 -2.97
N ASP A 325 -6.37 -5.21 -4.21
CA ASP A 325 -6.47 -6.64 -4.52
C ASP A 325 -5.25 -7.43 -4.04
N GLY A 326 -4.06 -6.84 -4.15
CA GLY A 326 -2.82 -7.39 -3.63
C GLY A 326 -2.85 -7.56 -2.11
N LEU A 327 -3.32 -6.55 -1.38
CA LEU A 327 -3.48 -6.62 0.07
C LEU A 327 -4.56 -7.65 0.48
N ALA A 328 -5.68 -7.69 -0.24
CA ALA A 328 -6.76 -8.65 -0.01
C ALA A 328 -6.34 -10.11 -0.27
N SER A 329 -5.34 -10.34 -1.12
CA SER A 329 -4.82 -11.68 -1.42
C SER A 329 -4.04 -12.34 -0.28
N PHE A 330 -3.63 -11.57 0.75
CA PHE A 330 -2.76 -12.05 1.83
C PHE A 330 -3.36 -13.18 2.67
N LEU A 331 -4.57 -12.98 3.21
CA LEU A 331 -5.18 -14.02 4.04
C LEU A 331 -5.43 -15.31 3.24
N PRO A 332 -5.99 -15.27 2.02
CA PRO A 332 -6.10 -16.46 1.17
C PRO A 332 -4.77 -17.13 0.84
N SER A 333 -3.66 -16.37 0.71
CA SER A 333 -2.36 -16.95 0.37
C SER A 333 -1.66 -17.59 1.57
N TYR A 334 -1.90 -17.10 2.79
CA TYR A 334 -1.15 -17.52 3.99
C TYR A 334 -1.95 -18.39 4.97
N VAL A 335 -3.23 -18.11 5.22
CA VAL A 335 -4.03 -18.85 6.22
C VAL A 335 -4.11 -20.35 5.92
N PRO A 336 -4.38 -20.79 4.67
CA PRO A 336 -4.41 -22.22 4.36
C PRO A 336 -3.09 -22.93 4.62
N ILE A 337 -1.96 -22.23 4.48
CA ILE A 337 -0.63 -22.78 4.80
C ILE A 337 -0.52 -22.95 6.31
N ILE A 338 -0.87 -21.93 7.09
CA ILE A 338 -0.75 -22.00 8.55
C ILE A 338 -1.63 -23.10 9.14
N GLU A 339 -2.88 -23.21 8.69
CA GLU A 339 -3.80 -24.27 9.17
C GLU A 339 -3.27 -25.68 8.86
N ARG A 340 -2.55 -25.87 7.75
CA ARG A 340 -1.90 -27.15 7.43
C ARG A 340 -0.69 -27.46 8.30
N ARG A 341 0.08 -26.44 8.69
CA ARG A 341 1.43 -26.63 9.25
C ARG A 341 1.53 -26.41 10.75
N LYS A 342 0.65 -25.61 11.35
CA LYS A 342 0.77 -25.16 12.75
C LYS A 342 0.83 -26.29 13.77
N ASP A 343 0.14 -27.40 13.53
CA ASP A 343 0.02 -28.54 14.46
C ASP A 343 0.94 -29.73 14.10
N MET A 344 1.79 -29.59 13.08
CA MET A 344 2.69 -30.68 12.69
C MET A 344 3.72 -30.99 13.80
N PRO A 345 4.01 -32.26 14.11
CA PRO A 345 5.06 -32.58 15.07
C PRO A 345 6.42 -32.13 14.53
N PHE A 346 7.29 -31.68 15.43
CA PHE A 346 8.67 -31.32 15.11
C PHE A 346 9.64 -31.77 16.20
N THR A 347 10.91 -31.96 15.83
CA THR A 347 11.97 -32.36 16.76
C THR A 347 12.76 -31.14 17.27
N PRO A 348 13.51 -31.26 18.38
CA PRO A 348 14.39 -30.19 18.86
C PRO A 348 15.38 -29.70 17.80
N GLU A 349 15.93 -30.59 16.97
CA GLU A 349 16.86 -30.26 15.89
C GLU A 349 16.20 -29.42 14.81
N GLN A 350 14.94 -29.71 14.48
CA GLN A 350 14.14 -28.91 13.54
C GLN A 350 13.85 -27.51 14.09
N LYS A 351 13.68 -27.39 15.42
CA LYS A 351 13.55 -26.09 16.09
C LYS A 351 14.86 -25.31 16.09
N GLU A 352 16.00 -25.96 16.28
CA GLU A 352 17.31 -25.34 16.17
C GLU A 352 17.57 -24.82 14.75
N TRP A 353 17.24 -25.62 13.73
CA TRP A 353 17.31 -25.18 12.34
C TRP A 353 16.44 -23.94 12.07
N GLN A 354 15.23 -23.88 12.64
CA GLN A 354 14.40 -22.67 12.59
C GLN A 354 15.14 -21.45 13.17
N GLN A 355 15.89 -21.60 14.26
CA GLN A 355 16.64 -20.49 14.87
C GLN A 355 17.77 -20.00 13.97
N LEU A 356 18.47 -20.91 13.28
CA LEU A 356 19.50 -20.55 12.30
C LEU A 356 18.90 -19.80 11.10
N ARG A 357 17.77 -20.28 10.57
CA ARG A 357 17.03 -19.59 9.49
C ARG A 357 16.52 -18.22 9.93
N ARG A 358 16.05 -18.08 11.16
CA ARG A 358 15.67 -16.77 11.75
C ARG A 358 16.87 -15.84 11.94
N GLY A 359 18.06 -16.37 12.21
CA GLY A 359 19.31 -15.61 12.18
C GLY A 359 19.54 -14.93 10.83
N ARG A 360 19.26 -15.63 9.72
CA ARG A 360 19.31 -15.04 8.35
C ARG A 360 18.26 -13.96 8.14
N TYR A 361 17.07 -14.12 8.70
CA TYR A 361 16.02 -13.09 8.67
C TYR A 361 16.48 -11.80 9.37
N VAL A 362 17.12 -11.93 10.54
CA VAL A 362 17.71 -10.81 11.27
C VAL A 362 18.86 -10.16 10.50
N GLU A 363 19.76 -10.96 9.91
CA GLU A 363 20.86 -10.47 9.07
C GLU A 363 20.33 -9.60 7.92
N PHE A 364 19.28 -10.05 7.22
CA PHE A 364 18.68 -9.26 6.16
C PHE A 364 18.09 -7.94 6.67
N ASN A 365 17.24 -8.00 7.70
CA ASN A 365 16.52 -6.82 8.19
C ASN A 365 17.45 -5.74 8.74
N LEU A 366 18.55 -6.12 9.40
CA LEU A 366 19.47 -5.15 10.01
C LEU A 366 20.52 -4.61 9.03
N VAL A 367 20.90 -5.38 8.00
CA VAL A 367 21.98 -5.01 7.08
C VAL A 367 21.47 -4.44 5.75
N TYR A 368 20.41 -5.03 5.18
CA TYR A 368 20.00 -4.75 3.80
C TYR A 368 18.62 -4.12 3.66
N ASP A 369 17.71 -4.32 4.60
CA ASP A 369 16.35 -3.81 4.46
C ASP A 369 16.32 -2.27 4.52
N ARG A 370 15.93 -1.67 3.39
CA ARG A 370 15.84 -0.21 3.23
C ARG A 370 14.84 0.40 4.22
N GLY A 371 13.71 -0.28 4.45
CA GLY A 371 12.65 0.20 5.34
C GLY A 371 13.11 0.30 6.80
N THR A 372 13.72 -0.76 7.32
CA THR A 372 14.29 -0.79 8.67
C THR A 372 15.40 0.24 8.83
N SER A 373 16.34 0.29 7.87
CA SER A 373 17.47 1.23 7.90
C SER A 373 17.00 2.69 7.87
N PHE A 374 15.99 3.01 7.06
CA PHE A 374 15.38 4.34 7.00
C PHE A 374 14.66 4.68 8.31
N GLY A 375 13.85 3.76 8.84
CA GLY A 375 13.11 3.96 10.08
C GLY A 375 14.02 4.25 11.27
N LEU A 376 15.11 3.49 11.43
CA LEU A 376 16.06 3.68 12.55
C LEU A 376 16.85 4.98 12.46
N ARG A 377 17.03 5.54 11.26
CA ARG A 377 17.70 6.84 11.04
C ARG A 377 16.75 8.02 11.11
N THR A 378 15.43 7.77 11.10
CA THR A 378 14.42 8.83 11.13
C THR A 378 14.27 9.34 12.56
N PRO A 379 14.48 10.65 12.81
CA PRO A 379 14.28 11.22 14.13
C PRO A 379 12.87 10.99 14.66
N ASN A 380 12.76 10.67 15.95
CA ASN A 380 11.48 10.43 16.64
C ASN A 380 10.63 9.31 16.00
N ALA A 381 11.24 8.36 15.31
CA ALA A 381 10.55 7.14 14.88
C ALA A 381 10.31 6.20 16.09
N ARG A 382 9.18 5.50 16.09
CA ARG A 382 8.88 4.51 17.14
C ARG A 382 9.69 3.24 16.87
N ILE A 383 10.86 3.15 17.53
CA ILE A 383 11.82 2.05 17.34
C ILE A 383 11.17 0.67 17.54
N GLU A 384 10.32 0.52 18.57
CA GLU A 384 9.59 -0.74 18.82
C GLU A 384 8.66 -1.16 17.68
N SER A 385 8.10 -0.20 16.93
CA SER A 385 7.29 -0.50 15.74
C SER A 385 8.14 -0.97 14.55
N ILE A 386 9.38 -0.47 14.45
CA ILE A 386 10.32 -0.84 13.38
C ILE A 386 10.90 -2.24 13.65
N LEU A 387 11.34 -2.49 14.88
CA LEU A 387 11.95 -3.75 15.31
C LEU A 387 10.92 -4.85 15.63
N MET A 388 9.63 -4.56 15.44
CA MET A 388 8.56 -5.57 15.48
C MET A 388 8.87 -6.73 14.52
N SER A 389 9.54 -6.46 13.40
CA SER A 389 9.93 -7.44 12.38
C SER A 389 10.96 -8.48 12.85
N LEU A 390 11.65 -8.26 13.97
CA LEU A 390 12.62 -9.23 14.47
C LEU A 390 11.91 -10.38 15.20
N PRO A 391 12.34 -11.65 15.03
CA PRO A 391 11.79 -12.79 15.77
C PRO A 391 12.09 -12.68 17.27
N ARG A 392 11.42 -13.50 18.11
CA ARG A 392 11.71 -13.53 19.56
C ARG A 392 13.08 -14.13 19.85
N THR A 393 13.41 -15.16 19.08
CA THR A 393 14.64 -15.93 19.20
C THR A 393 15.24 -16.14 17.81
N ALA A 394 16.57 -16.17 17.78
CA ALA A 394 17.38 -16.48 16.62
C ALA A 394 18.73 -17.04 17.11
N SER A 395 19.47 -17.73 16.25
CA SER A 395 20.77 -18.29 16.60
C SER A 395 21.76 -18.19 15.45
N TRP A 396 23.05 -18.21 15.80
CA TRP A 396 24.15 -18.21 14.86
C TRP A 396 25.15 -19.28 15.28
N ALA A 397 25.36 -20.27 14.41
CA ALA A 397 26.37 -21.29 14.57
C ALA A 397 27.55 -21.03 13.64
N TYR A 398 28.76 -21.13 14.17
CA TYR A 398 29.98 -21.00 13.38
C TYR A 398 30.13 -22.22 12.46
N MET A 399 30.26 -21.99 11.16
CA MET A 399 30.52 -23.03 10.14
C MET A 399 29.53 -24.20 10.15
N ASP A 400 28.23 -23.91 10.38
CA ASP A 400 27.17 -24.92 10.32
C ASP A 400 27.26 -25.79 9.04
N ALA A 401 27.00 -27.08 9.20
CA ALA A 401 27.19 -28.10 8.17
C ALA A 401 26.46 -27.76 6.86
N VAL A 402 25.25 -27.19 6.96
CA VAL A 402 24.32 -26.99 5.84
C VAL A 402 24.28 -25.53 5.36
N SER A 403 24.28 -24.57 6.29
CA SER A 403 24.06 -23.13 6.04
C SER A 403 25.32 -22.26 6.14
N GLY A 404 26.48 -22.84 6.49
CA GLY A 404 27.75 -22.12 6.59
C GLY A 404 28.29 -21.65 5.23
N THR A 405 28.96 -20.49 5.22
CA THR A 405 29.69 -19.96 4.06
C THR A 405 31.15 -20.41 4.15
N ARG A 406 31.54 -21.45 3.41
CA ARG A 406 32.92 -21.97 3.40
C ARG A 406 33.75 -21.28 2.30
N THR A 407 35.04 -21.04 2.56
CA THR A 407 36.00 -20.60 1.54
C THR A 407 36.32 -21.76 0.61
N GLU A 408 36.33 -21.53 -0.71
CA GLU A 408 36.69 -22.55 -1.70
C GLU A 408 38.10 -23.11 -1.42
N GLY A 409 38.22 -24.44 -1.24
CA GLY A 409 39.52 -25.11 -1.06
C GLY A 409 39.64 -26.11 0.11
N HIS A 410 38.57 -26.49 0.81
CA HIS A 410 38.61 -27.58 1.80
C HIS A 410 37.95 -28.83 1.23
N ASP A 411 38.73 -29.91 1.05
CA ASP A 411 38.32 -31.16 0.39
C ASP A 411 37.15 -31.85 1.11
N GLY A 412 36.20 -32.35 0.32
CA GLY A 412 34.86 -32.78 0.69
C GLY A 412 34.74 -34.18 1.35
N GLY A 413 35.69 -34.56 2.21
CA GLY A 413 35.67 -35.85 2.92
C GLY A 413 34.80 -35.86 4.18
N ASP A 414 34.85 -34.79 4.98
CA ASP A 414 34.07 -34.67 6.22
C ASP A 414 32.63 -34.14 5.98
N GLU A 415 32.31 -33.77 4.74
CA GLU A 415 31.06 -33.09 4.35
C GLU A 415 29.86 -34.02 4.22
N GLU A 416 30.08 -35.29 3.85
CA GLU A 416 29.02 -36.27 3.73
C GLU A 416 28.53 -36.70 5.13
N LEU A 417 29.47 -36.92 6.07
CA LEU A 417 29.24 -37.39 7.43
C LEU A 417 28.55 -36.36 8.36
N LEU A 418 28.89 -35.07 8.27
CA LEU A 418 28.30 -34.03 9.15
C LEU A 418 26.89 -33.57 8.71
N GLY A 419 26.48 -33.94 7.50
CA GLY A 419 25.19 -33.60 6.91
C GLY A 419 24.27 -34.80 6.67
N GLU A 420 24.60 -35.98 7.19
CA GLU A 420 23.72 -37.16 7.13
C GLU A 420 22.40 -36.87 7.86
N GLY A 421 21.26 -37.19 7.25
CA GLY A 421 19.94 -36.99 7.86
C GLY A 421 19.42 -35.54 7.83
N LYS A 422 20.09 -34.63 7.08
CA LYS A 422 19.67 -33.22 6.89
C LYS A 422 19.18 -32.93 5.47
N GLU A 423 18.50 -33.89 4.83
CA GLU A 423 18.09 -33.80 3.43
C GLU A 423 17.11 -32.64 3.21
N ARG A 424 16.20 -32.39 4.15
CA ARG A 424 15.19 -31.32 4.03
C ARG A 424 15.80 -29.93 4.21
N GLU A 425 16.80 -29.79 5.09
CA GLU A 425 17.57 -28.56 5.27
C GLU A 425 18.40 -28.27 4.01
N LYS A 426 19.03 -29.29 3.43
CA LYS A 426 19.75 -29.16 2.15
C LYS A 426 18.81 -28.76 1.01
N GLU A 427 17.61 -29.34 0.94
CA GLU A 427 16.60 -29.02 -0.07
C GLU A 427 16.18 -27.55 -0.03
N ILE A 428 15.85 -27.00 1.14
CA ILE A 428 15.49 -25.57 1.23
C ILE A 428 16.69 -24.69 0.86
N MET A 429 17.91 -25.03 1.28
CA MET A 429 19.09 -24.23 0.96
C MET A 429 19.39 -24.20 -0.55
N ASP A 430 19.12 -25.28 -1.29
CA ASP A 430 19.23 -25.27 -2.75
C ASP A 430 18.28 -24.24 -3.38
N VAL A 431 17.02 -24.22 -2.96
CA VAL A 431 16.03 -23.26 -3.44
C VAL A 431 16.41 -21.81 -3.11
N LEU A 432 16.99 -21.58 -1.93
CA LEU A 432 17.39 -20.23 -1.52
C LEU A 432 18.62 -19.74 -2.29
N ARG A 433 19.55 -20.63 -2.67
CA ARG A 433 20.69 -20.28 -3.53
C ARG A 433 20.30 -20.15 -5.00
N HIS A 434 19.29 -20.90 -5.42
CA HIS A 434 18.82 -20.98 -6.80
C HIS A 434 17.29 -20.77 -6.86
N PRO A 435 16.81 -19.50 -6.79
CA PRO A 435 15.38 -19.20 -6.81
C PRO A 435 14.65 -19.87 -7.96
N ARG A 436 13.57 -20.59 -7.63
CA ARG A 436 12.76 -21.36 -8.58
C ARG A 436 11.52 -20.57 -9.03
N GLN A 437 10.91 -21.00 -10.13
CA GLN A 437 9.55 -20.57 -10.48
C GLN A 437 8.56 -21.55 -9.85
N TRP A 438 7.49 -21.03 -9.26
CA TRP A 438 6.48 -21.83 -8.55
C TRP A 438 5.18 -21.98 -9.36
N VAL A 439 4.87 -21.01 -10.23
CA VAL A 439 3.65 -20.93 -11.06
C VAL A 439 3.93 -20.28 -12.40
#